data_AF-A0A347ACY0-F1
#
_entry.id   AF-A0A347ACY0-F1
#
_cell.length_a   1.000
_cell.length_b   1.000
_cell.length_c   1.000
_cell.angle_alpha   90.00
_cell.angle_beta   90.00
_cell.angle_gamma   90.00
#
_symmetry.space_group_name_H-M   'P 1'
#
loop_
_entity.id
_entity.type
_entity.pdbx_description
1 polymer ?
#
loop_
_entity_poly.entity_id
_entity_poly.type
_entity_poly.pdbx_seq_one_letter_code
_entity_poly.pdbx_strand_id
1 'polypeptide(L)'
;MDGMNSFLTWEEDYKSLESEFLDFIKYVPLSNEHEKVWSLKLANLLLLIGSSIDSFFKCALASFKSRVENHYNYKYNYRGISYTIEDFKAVSNFYEYILKDVDPNMGLYRNVFEDFYQLSNKSVHVSRTEEKITPFNEWRKDKSPQWWINYRQLKHGKFQNKKLATLEIVLDSLAALFLLNIYTLDNRQYLVDNNVIRSNISLNDSKFIYSNDIKTSEPIIAKSELFGFIWSTDSFWEQYPWHILTPGNVYNL
;
A
#
# COMPACT_ATOMS: atom_id res chain seq x y z
N MET A 1 1.75 -11.82 -18.67
CA MET A 1 2.37 -10.79 -17.82
C MET A 1 2.26 -11.31 -16.42
N ASP A 2 3.38 -11.75 -15.86
CA ASP A 2 3.42 -12.34 -14.53
C ASP A 2 3.09 -11.23 -13.53
N GLY A 3 2.02 -11.42 -12.76
CA GLY A 3 1.63 -10.51 -11.68
C GLY A 3 2.74 -10.37 -10.63
N MET A 4 2.57 -9.47 -9.67
CA MET A 4 3.50 -9.44 -8.55
C MET A 4 3.51 -10.79 -7.85
N ASN A 5 4.70 -11.40 -7.73
CA ASN A 5 4.82 -12.65 -7.00
C ASN A 5 4.65 -12.37 -5.51
N SER A 6 3.50 -12.73 -4.98
CA SER A 6 3.07 -12.51 -3.60
C SER A 6 4.12 -12.95 -2.58
N PHE A 7 4.73 -14.12 -2.81
CA PHE A 7 5.79 -14.66 -1.97
C PHE A 7 7.02 -13.76 -1.94
N LEU A 8 7.50 -13.30 -3.11
CA LEU A 8 8.67 -12.42 -3.19
C LEU A 8 8.43 -11.09 -2.48
N THR A 9 7.24 -10.50 -2.63
CA THR A 9 6.93 -9.20 -2.01
C THR A 9 6.81 -9.27 -0.48
N TRP A 10 6.26 -10.37 0.05
CA TRP A 10 6.06 -10.49 1.49
C TRP A 10 7.26 -11.12 2.20
N GLU A 11 7.63 -12.35 1.84
CA GLU A 11 8.67 -13.10 2.57
C GLU A 11 10.07 -12.59 2.25
N GLU A 12 10.41 -12.43 0.96
CA GLU A 12 11.77 -12.07 0.57
C GLU A 12 12.07 -10.58 0.76
N ASP A 13 11.08 -9.71 0.57
CA ASP A 13 11.23 -8.26 0.66
C ASP A 13 10.77 -7.71 2.02
N TYR A 14 9.46 -7.71 2.31
CA TYR A 14 8.94 -7.06 3.51
C TYR A 14 9.45 -7.69 4.82
N LYS A 15 9.34 -9.02 5.00
CA LYS A 15 9.74 -9.71 6.25
C LYS A 15 11.24 -9.60 6.51
N SER A 16 12.06 -9.64 5.46
CA SER A 16 13.52 -9.44 5.57
C SER A 16 13.85 -8.03 6.11
N LEU A 17 13.26 -6.99 5.51
CA LEU A 17 13.44 -5.60 5.94
C LEU A 17 12.90 -5.35 7.35
N GLU A 18 11.75 -5.94 7.69
CA GLU A 18 11.19 -5.90 9.04
C GLU A 18 12.15 -6.54 10.06
N SER A 19 12.68 -7.72 9.77
CA SER A 19 13.60 -8.42 10.67
C SER A 19 14.87 -7.60 10.93
N GLU A 20 15.47 -7.02 9.90
CA GLU A 20 16.67 -6.18 10.05
C GLU A 20 16.43 -4.94 10.91
N PHE A 21 15.25 -4.33 10.80
CA PHE A 21 14.82 -3.21 11.62
C PHE A 21 14.56 -3.63 13.07
N LEU A 22 13.86 -4.76 13.27
CA LEU A 22 13.62 -5.34 14.60
C LEU A 22 14.92 -5.63 15.33
N ASP A 23 15.95 -6.10 14.63
CA ASP A 23 17.29 -6.29 15.18
C ASP A 23 17.97 -4.98 15.56
N PHE A 24 17.78 -3.91 14.78
CA PHE A 24 18.32 -2.60 15.12
C PHE A 24 17.71 -2.06 16.41
N ILE A 25 16.39 -2.15 16.57
CA ILE A 25 15.69 -1.60 17.73
C ILE A 25 15.87 -2.41 19.02
N LYS A 26 16.55 -3.56 18.97
CA LYS A 26 17.06 -4.24 20.18
C LYS A 26 18.11 -3.40 20.91
N TYR A 27 18.86 -2.57 20.18
CA TYR A 27 19.92 -1.71 20.71
C TYR A 27 19.51 -0.25 20.82
N VAL A 28 18.62 0.21 19.93
CA VAL A 28 18.08 1.58 19.93
C VAL A 28 16.55 1.48 20.04
N PRO A 29 15.99 1.40 21.26
CA PRO A 29 14.56 1.23 21.46
C PRO A 29 13.73 2.34 20.81
N LEU A 30 12.50 2.00 20.41
CA LEU A 30 11.52 2.98 19.96
C LEU A 30 11.10 3.85 21.16
N SER A 31 11.60 5.08 21.21
CA SER A 31 11.22 6.11 22.17
C SER A 31 11.49 7.50 21.57
N ASN A 32 10.81 8.51 22.12
CA ASN A 32 10.92 9.90 21.67
C ASN A 32 12.38 10.40 21.67
N GLU A 33 13.21 9.96 22.62
CA GLU A 33 14.62 10.36 22.69
C GLU A 33 15.45 9.80 21.52
N HIS A 34 15.02 8.69 20.91
CA HIS A 34 15.76 7.99 19.87
C HIS A 34 15.25 8.25 18.45
N GLU A 35 14.14 8.95 18.26
CA GLU A 35 13.54 9.20 16.94
C GLU A 35 14.53 9.76 15.91
N LYS A 36 15.40 10.66 16.35
CA LYS A 36 16.40 11.34 15.51
C LYS A 36 17.74 10.62 15.43
N VAL A 37 17.88 9.45 16.07
CA VAL A 37 19.07 8.59 15.92
C VAL A 37 19.17 8.16 14.47
N TRP A 38 20.35 8.36 13.88
CA TRP A 38 20.66 7.93 12.52
C TRP A 38 21.84 6.96 12.56
N SER A 39 21.91 6.06 11.58
CA SER A 39 23.05 5.16 11.42
C SER A 39 23.22 4.76 9.95
N LEU A 40 24.38 4.22 9.59
CA LEU A 40 24.57 3.64 8.25
C LEU A 40 23.64 2.44 8.00
N LYS A 41 23.27 1.70 9.05
CA LYS A 41 22.31 0.59 8.97
C LYS A 41 20.91 1.12 8.62
N LEU A 42 20.45 2.18 9.30
CA LEU A 42 19.19 2.86 8.98
C LEU A 42 19.19 3.47 7.57
N ALA A 43 20.32 4.05 7.13
CA ALA A 43 20.46 4.57 5.77
C ALA A 43 20.34 3.46 4.71
N ASN A 44 20.93 2.29 4.94
CA ASN A 44 20.78 1.15 4.04
C ASN A 44 19.34 0.64 4.01
N LEU A 45 18.70 0.52 5.18
CA LEU A 45 17.29 0.14 5.27
C LEU A 45 16.39 1.11 4.51
N LEU A 46 16.56 2.42 4.70
CA LEU A 46 15.76 3.42 3.98
C LEU A 46 15.91 3.31 2.46
N LEU A 47 17.13 3.04 1.97
CA LEU A 47 17.37 2.85 0.53
C LEU A 47 16.65 1.62 -0.01
N LEU A 48 16.71 0.50 0.71
CA LEU A 48 16.05 -0.73 0.31
C LEU A 48 14.53 -0.57 0.35
N ILE A 49 13.97 -0.15 1.50
CA ILE A 49 12.53 0.07 1.68
C ILE A 49 11.98 1.05 0.63
N GLY A 50 12.64 2.18 0.43
CA GLY A 50 12.19 3.17 -0.55
C GLY A 50 12.27 2.66 -2.00
N SER A 51 13.26 1.81 -2.30
CA SER A 51 13.34 1.13 -3.61
C SER A 51 12.24 0.10 -3.78
N SER A 52 11.92 -0.69 -2.75
CA SER A 52 10.82 -1.65 -2.75
C SER A 52 9.47 -0.96 -2.99
N ILE A 53 9.22 0.17 -2.32
CA ILE A 53 8.02 0.97 -2.54
C ILE A 53 7.97 1.57 -3.96
N ASP A 54 9.08 2.09 -4.49
CA ASP A 54 9.13 2.63 -5.85
C ASP A 54 8.85 1.55 -6.91
N SER A 55 9.49 0.39 -6.77
CA SER A 55 9.24 -0.79 -7.60
C SER A 55 7.80 -1.26 -7.47
N PHE A 56 7.27 -1.25 -6.26
CA PHE A 56 5.91 -1.67 -5.99
C PHE A 56 4.91 -0.85 -6.82
N PHE A 57 4.99 0.48 -6.70
CA PHE A 57 4.10 1.36 -7.45
C PHE A 57 4.30 1.24 -8.96
N LYS A 58 5.54 1.09 -9.45
CA LYS A 58 5.82 0.88 -10.88
C LYS A 58 5.13 -0.37 -11.42
N CYS A 59 5.22 -1.50 -10.72
CA CYS A 59 4.52 -2.72 -11.09
C CYS A 59 3.01 -2.53 -11.07
N ALA A 60 2.46 -1.87 -10.04
CA ALA A 60 1.04 -1.57 -9.97
C ALA A 60 0.57 -0.68 -11.13
N LEU A 61 1.34 0.36 -11.51
CA LEU A 61 1.06 1.18 -12.69
C LEU A 61 1.10 0.35 -13.98
N ALA A 62 2.12 -0.49 -14.15
CA ALA A 62 2.27 -1.31 -15.36
C ALA A 62 1.11 -2.31 -15.52
N SER A 63 0.73 -3.01 -14.44
CA SER A 63 -0.43 -3.91 -14.42
C SER A 63 -1.72 -3.15 -14.74
N PHE A 64 -1.86 -1.93 -14.20
CA PHE A 64 -3.02 -1.11 -14.48
C PHE A 64 -3.08 -0.66 -15.95
N LYS A 65 -1.96 -0.15 -16.49
CA LYS A 65 -1.83 0.26 -17.90
C LYS A 65 -2.16 -0.90 -18.85
N SER A 66 -1.62 -2.09 -18.60
CA SER A 66 -1.92 -3.28 -19.41
C SER A 66 -3.41 -3.63 -19.37
N ARG A 67 -4.06 -3.54 -18.20
CA ARG A 67 -5.51 -3.76 -18.10
C ARG A 67 -6.27 -2.72 -18.92
N VAL A 68 -5.94 -1.44 -18.82
CA VAL A 68 -6.58 -0.37 -19.63
C VAL A 68 -6.42 -0.61 -21.13
N GLU A 69 -5.21 -0.92 -21.59
CA GLU A 69 -4.93 -1.18 -23.02
C GLU A 69 -5.66 -2.41 -23.54
N ASN A 70 -5.79 -3.47 -22.74
CA ASN A 70 -6.52 -4.67 -23.12
C ASN A 70 -8.06 -4.48 -23.14
N HIS A 71 -8.59 -3.54 -22.36
CA HIS A 71 -10.03 -3.24 -22.29
C HIS A 71 -10.49 -2.15 -23.27
N TYR A 72 -9.63 -1.69 -24.19
CA TYR A 72 -9.91 -0.62 -25.16
C TYR A 72 -11.15 -0.86 -26.05
N ASN A 73 -11.69 -2.09 -26.09
CA ASN A 73 -12.83 -2.48 -26.92
C ASN A 73 -14.07 -2.97 -26.15
N TYR A 74 -14.14 -2.82 -24.82
CA TYR A 74 -15.28 -3.31 -24.02
C TYR A 74 -16.27 -2.19 -23.65
N LYS A 75 -17.57 -2.43 -23.91
CA LYS A 75 -18.67 -1.62 -23.35
C LYS A 75 -19.01 -2.14 -21.96
N TYR A 76 -18.92 -1.27 -20.96
CA TYR A 76 -19.34 -1.59 -19.60
C TYR A 76 -20.79 -1.15 -19.39
N ASN A 77 -21.66 -2.09 -19.03
CA ASN A 77 -23.03 -1.79 -18.62
C ASN A 77 -23.11 -1.76 -17.10
N TYR A 78 -23.27 -0.58 -16.52
CA TYR A 78 -23.53 -0.40 -15.09
C TYR A 78 -24.86 0.31 -14.91
N ARG A 79 -25.81 -0.33 -14.20
CA ARG A 79 -27.18 0.19 -13.98
C ARG A 79 -27.92 0.61 -15.28
N GLY A 80 -27.67 -0.12 -16.37
CA GLY A 80 -28.29 0.16 -17.67
C GLY A 80 -27.67 1.32 -18.46
N ILE A 81 -26.60 1.93 -17.96
CA ILE A 81 -25.82 2.93 -18.67
C ILE A 81 -24.57 2.26 -19.24
N SER A 82 -24.37 2.39 -20.55
CA SER A 82 -23.19 1.90 -21.25
C SER A 82 -22.12 2.98 -21.24
N TYR A 83 -20.92 2.65 -20.77
CA TYR A 83 -19.75 3.52 -20.83
C TYR A 83 -18.74 2.99 -21.85
N THR A 84 -18.14 3.89 -22.63
CA THR A 84 -16.98 3.62 -23.50
C THR A 84 -15.68 3.99 -22.79
N ILE A 85 -14.54 3.51 -23.28
CA ILE A 85 -13.25 3.90 -22.72
C ILE A 85 -12.95 5.38 -22.95
N GLU A 86 -13.50 5.98 -24.01
CA GLU A 86 -13.47 7.43 -24.25
C GLU A 86 -14.24 8.19 -23.18
N ASP A 87 -15.39 7.68 -22.76
CA ASP A 87 -16.12 8.24 -21.62
C ASP A 87 -15.25 8.15 -20.36
N PHE A 88 -14.65 6.99 -20.07
CA PHE A 88 -13.74 6.82 -18.93
C PHE A 88 -12.51 7.74 -18.97
N LYS A 89 -11.89 7.92 -20.14
CA LYS A 89 -10.75 8.85 -20.37
C LYS A 89 -11.16 10.29 -20.13
N ALA A 90 -12.38 10.68 -20.51
CA ALA A 90 -12.88 12.04 -20.40
C ALA A 90 -13.24 12.43 -18.95
N VAL A 91 -13.62 11.46 -18.10
CA VAL A 91 -14.00 11.78 -16.70
C VAL A 91 -12.82 11.75 -15.72
N SER A 92 -11.68 11.17 -16.08
CA SER A 92 -10.59 11.00 -15.13
C SER A 92 -9.25 11.51 -15.67
N ASN A 93 -8.80 12.64 -15.11
CA ASN A 93 -7.46 13.23 -15.30
C ASN A 93 -6.34 12.17 -15.15
N PHE A 94 -6.61 11.13 -14.38
CA PHE A 94 -5.86 9.89 -14.23
C PHE A 94 -5.37 9.23 -15.53
N TYR A 95 -6.20 9.14 -16.57
CA TYR A 95 -5.82 8.48 -17.83
C TYR A 95 -4.78 9.28 -18.60
N GLU A 96 -4.86 10.61 -18.58
CA GLU A 96 -3.82 11.44 -19.19
C GLU A 96 -2.45 11.22 -18.54
N TYR A 97 -2.42 10.95 -17.23
CA TYR A 97 -1.17 10.74 -16.50
C TYR A 97 -0.53 9.37 -16.78
N ILE A 98 -1.33 8.32 -16.95
CA ILE A 98 -0.82 6.96 -17.27
C ILE A 98 -0.31 6.85 -18.71
N LEU A 99 -0.91 7.62 -19.63
CA LEU A 99 -0.51 7.64 -21.03
C LEU A 99 0.72 8.52 -21.30
N LYS A 100 1.08 9.41 -20.36
CA LYS A 100 2.31 10.21 -20.44
C LYS A 100 3.50 9.31 -20.09
N ASP A 101 4.38 9.09 -21.06
CA ASP A 101 5.62 8.31 -20.92
C ASP A 101 6.68 9.07 -20.09
N VAL A 102 6.35 9.32 -18.84
CA VAL A 102 7.15 10.08 -17.88
C VAL A 102 7.60 9.16 -16.77
N ASP A 103 8.86 9.31 -16.34
CA ASP A 103 9.38 8.57 -15.18
C ASP A 103 8.47 8.79 -13.97
N PRO A 104 7.88 7.72 -13.42
CA PRO A 104 6.90 7.86 -12.38
C PRO A 104 7.54 8.34 -11.08
N ASN A 105 6.80 9.13 -10.33
CA ASN A 105 7.22 9.69 -9.05
C ASN A 105 6.07 9.69 -8.05
N MET A 106 6.37 10.00 -6.79
CA MET A 106 5.38 10.01 -5.70
C MET A 106 4.15 10.88 -5.97
N GLY A 107 4.28 11.98 -6.73
CA GLY A 107 3.13 12.79 -7.14
C GLY A 107 2.21 12.04 -8.10
N LEU A 108 2.78 11.33 -9.08
CA LEU A 108 2.03 10.47 -9.98
C LEU A 108 1.39 9.30 -9.22
N TYR A 109 2.13 8.61 -8.35
CA TYR A 109 1.60 7.51 -7.55
C TYR A 109 0.39 7.96 -6.73
N ARG A 110 0.49 9.11 -6.05
CA ARG A 110 -0.62 9.70 -5.31
C ARG A 110 -1.83 9.97 -6.21
N ASN A 111 -1.64 10.66 -7.33
CA ASN A 111 -2.74 10.98 -8.25
C ASN A 111 -3.42 9.73 -8.82
N VAL A 112 -2.65 8.64 -8.97
CA VAL A 112 -3.14 7.36 -9.50
C VAL A 112 -3.86 6.56 -8.42
N PHE A 113 -3.32 6.49 -7.21
CA PHE A 113 -3.74 5.51 -6.22
C PHE A 113 -4.57 6.05 -5.05
N GLU A 114 -4.51 7.35 -4.77
CA GLU A 114 -5.22 7.93 -3.62
C GLU A 114 -6.74 7.81 -3.75
N ASP A 115 -7.28 8.04 -4.95
CA ASP A 115 -8.73 7.93 -5.19
C ASP A 115 -9.26 6.50 -4.93
N PHE A 116 -8.41 5.48 -5.12
CA PHE A 116 -8.78 4.07 -4.97
C PHE A 116 -8.53 3.53 -3.56
N TYR A 117 -7.34 3.80 -3.02
CA TYR A 117 -6.88 3.20 -1.77
C TYR A 117 -7.09 4.10 -0.57
N GLN A 118 -7.19 5.41 -0.78
CA GLN A 118 -7.24 6.44 0.26
C GLN A 118 -6.10 6.24 1.27
N LEU A 119 -4.88 6.00 0.77
CA LEU A 119 -3.70 5.69 1.59
C LEU A 119 -3.42 6.80 2.59
N SER A 120 -3.75 8.04 2.25
CA SER A 120 -3.61 9.19 3.15
C SER A 120 -4.51 9.12 4.40
N ASN A 121 -5.53 8.25 4.39
CA ASN A 121 -6.43 7.99 5.51
C ASN A 121 -6.07 6.72 6.30
N LYS A 122 -5.02 6.00 5.88
CA LYS A 122 -4.67 4.71 6.49
C LYS A 122 -3.57 4.90 7.53
N SER A 123 -3.90 4.55 8.77
CA SER A 123 -2.95 4.53 9.88
C SER A 123 -2.63 3.09 10.27
N VAL A 124 -1.36 2.81 10.51
CA VAL A 124 -0.88 1.56 11.11
C VAL A 124 -0.56 1.78 12.57
N HIS A 125 -0.77 0.75 13.37
CA HIS A 125 -0.38 0.70 14.77
C HIS A 125 0.99 0.06 14.90
N VAL A 126 1.86 0.62 15.74
CA VAL A 126 3.15 0.01 16.06
C VAL A 126 2.95 -0.98 17.20
N SER A 127 3.30 -2.26 17.03
CA SER A 127 2.99 -3.31 18.02
C SER A 127 3.69 -3.12 19.38
N ARG A 128 4.83 -2.41 19.40
CA ARG A 128 5.67 -2.20 20.59
C ARG A 128 5.36 -0.90 21.35
N THR A 129 4.53 -0.03 20.79
CA THR A 129 4.16 1.26 21.38
C THR A 129 2.65 1.48 21.21
N GLU A 130 2.10 2.59 21.71
CA GLU A 130 0.71 2.97 21.43
C GLU A 130 0.60 3.91 20.22
N GLU A 131 1.70 4.09 19.50
CA GLU A 131 1.80 5.06 18.41
C GLU A 131 1.08 4.58 17.16
N LYS A 132 0.56 5.56 16.43
CA LYS A 132 -0.03 5.36 15.11
C LYS A 132 0.75 6.13 14.07
N ILE A 133 1.09 5.47 12.98
CA ILE A 133 1.80 6.06 11.85
C ILE A 133 0.83 6.16 10.69
N THR A 134 0.76 7.33 10.06
CA THR A 134 -0.05 7.55 8.84
C THR A 134 0.90 7.94 7.71
N PRO A 135 1.58 6.95 7.09
CA PRO A 135 2.79 7.20 6.33
C PRO A 135 2.55 7.92 5.00
N PHE A 136 1.30 8.07 4.58
CA PHE A 136 0.90 8.82 3.38
C PHE A 136 0.06 10.07 3.71
N ASN A 137 0.02 10.53 4.98
CA ASN A 137 -0.84 11.64 5.40
C ASN A 137 -0.62 12.93 4.58
N GLU A 138 0.63 13.21 4.17
CA GLU A 138 0.99 14.39 3.39
C GLU A 138 0.36 14.41 1.99
N TRP A 139 -0.12 13.27 1.49
CA TRP A 139 -0.86 13.22 0.24
C TRP A 139 -2.14 14.07 0.28
N ARG A 140 -2.77 14.22 1.45
CA ARG A 140 -3.92 15.13 1.65
C ARG A 140 -3.60 16.59 1.35
N LYS A 141 -2.32 16.94 1.43
CA LYS A 141 -1.80 18.31 1.24
C LYS A 141 -1.06 18.46 -0.08
N ASP A 142 -1.26 17.53 -1.03
CA ASP A 142 -0.59 17.52 -2.33
C ASP A 142 0.95 17.38 -2.23
N LYS A 143 1.44 16.79 -1.13
CA LYS A 143 2.89 16.67 -0.83
C LYS A 143 3.36 15.22 -0.81
N SER A 144 4.64 15.03 -1.11
CA SER A 144 5.30 13.74 -0.88
C SER A 144 5.56 13.54 0.62
N PRO A 145 5.42 12.31 1.15
CA PRO A 145 5.76 12.02 2.53
C PRO A 145 7.23 12.29 2.85
N GLN A 146 7.52 12.66 4.10
CA GLN A 146 8.89 13.02 4.49
C GLN A 146 9.88 11.86 4.28
N TRP A 147 9.48 10.62 4.56
CA TRP A 147 10.33 9.45 4.35
C TRP A 147 10.71 9.26 2.88
N TRP A 148 9.81 9.58 1.93
CA TRP A 148 10.10 9.51 0.50
C TRP A 148 11.07 10.60 0.06
N ILE A 149 10.89 11.82 0.58
CA ILE A 149 11.80 12.95 0.32
C ILE A 149 13.21 12.58 0.79
N ASN A 150 13.34 12.04 2.00
CA ASN A 150 14.62 11.63 2.57
C ASN A 150 15.23 10.45 1.80
N TYR A 151 14.43 9.45 1.43
CA TYR A 151 14.86 8.34 0.56
C TYR A 151 15.46 8.86 -0.75
N ARG A 152 14.76 9.76 -1.46
CA ARG A 152 15.27 10.29 -2.74
C ARG A 152 16.56 11.08 -2.56
N GLN A 153 16.65 11.93 -1.54
CA GLN A 153 17.89 12.65 -1.25
C GLN A 153 19.03 11.67 -0.96
N LEU A 154 18.77 10.61 -0.20
CA LEU A 154 19.74 9.57 0.10
C LEU A 154 20.17 8.79 -1.15
N LYS A 155 19.23 8.46 -2.05
CA LYS A 155 19.48 7.80 -3.34
C LYS A 155 20.42 8.60 -4.24
N HIS A 156 20.30 9.93 -4.24
CA HIS A 156 21.12 10.83 -5.07
C HIS A 156 22.39 11.35 -4.37
N GLY A 157 22.64 10.99 -3.11
CA GLY A 157 23.76 11.54 -2.33
C GLY A 157 24.00 10.81 -1.01
N LYS A 158 24.25 9.50 -1.07
CA LYS A 158 24.29 8.61 0.11
C LYS A 158 25.17 9.12 1.25
N PHE A 159 26.40 9.53 0.95
CA PHE A 159 27.38 9.91 1.98
C PHE A 159 27.04 11.24 2.65
N GLN A 160 26.51 12.18 1.89
CA GLN A 160 26.09 13.51 2.36
C GLN A 160 24.80 13.42 3.16
N ASN A 161 23.88 12.55 2.73
CA ASN A 161 22.49 12.52 3.20
C ASN A 161 22.19 11.38 4.19
N LYS A 162 23.17 10.55 4.57
CA LYS A 162 23.01 9.43 5.52
C LYS A 162 22.33 9.79 6.85
N LYS A 163 22.45 11.05 7.29
CA LYS A 163 21.83 11.54 8.54
C LYS A 163 20.31 11.74 8.42
N LEU A 164 19.76 11.77 7.20
CA LEU A 164 18.32 11.88 6.96
C LEU A 164 17.57 10.58 7.24
N ALA A 165 18.28 9.44 7.26
CA ALA A 165 17.72 8.14 7.61
C ALA A 165 17.75 7.95 9.13
N THR A 166 16.84 8.66 9.81
CA THR A 166 16.64 8.51 11.25
C THR A 166 15.74 7.32 11.56
N LEU A 167 15.70 6.91 12.83
CA LEU A 167 14.87 5.80 13.31
C LEU A 167 13.40 6.00 12.93
N GLU A 168 12.86 7.18 13.19
CA GLU A 168 11.49 7.60 12.82
C GLU A 168 11.26 7.48 11.30
N ILE A 169 12.17 8.02 10.48
CA ILE A 169 12.03 8.03 9.02
C ILE A 169 12.01 6.61 8.44
N VAL A 170 12.81 5.70 9.00
CA VAL A 170 12.83 4.29 8.57
C VAL A 170 11.59 3.55 9.06
N LEU A 171 11.12 3.85 10.28
CA LEU A 171 9.88 3.28 10.80
C LEU A 171 8.67 3.70 9.93
N ASP A 172 8.59 4.98 9.57
CA ASP A 172 7.56 5.53 8.69
C ASP A 172 7.58 4.90 7.29
N SER A 173 8.76 4.73 6.70
CA SER A 173 8.86 4.09 5.39
C SER A 173 8.47 2.62 5.44
N LEU A 174 8.85 1.90 6.50
CA LEU A 174 8.49 0.49 6.67
C LEU A 174 6.98 0.32 6.94
N ALA A 175 6.37 1.25 7.66
CA ALA A 175 4.92 1.35 7.81
C ALA A 175 4.21 1.56 6.46
N ALA A 176 4.76 2.42 5.59
CA ALA A 176 4.26 2.58 4.22
C ALA A 176 4.35 1.27 3.42
N LEU A 177 5.49 0.58 3.46
CA LEU A 177 5.67 -0.69 2.76
C LEU A 177 4.72 -1.78 3.27
N PHE A 178 4.50 -1.85 4.59
CA PHE A 178 3.52 -2.75 5.19
C PHE A 178 2.11 -2.48 4.64
N LEU A 179 1.68 -1.21 4.65
CA LEU A 179 0.36 -0.82 4.11
C LEU A 179 0.21 -1.25 2.64
N LEU A 180 1.21 -1.00 1.80
CA LEU A 180 1.15 -1.38 0.39
C LEU A 180 0.98 -2.89 0.25
N ASN A 181 1.78 -3.69 0.96
CA ASN A 181 1.69 -5.14 0.92
C ASN A 181 0.29 -5.67 1.28
N ILE A 182 -0.33 -5.15 2.34
CA ILE A 182 -1.63 -5.64 2.82
C ILE A 182 -2.83 -5.13 1.99
N TYR A 183 -2.66 -4.03 1.25
CA TYR A 183 -3.69 -3.50 0.34
C TYR A 183 -3.61 -4.10 -1.07
N THR A 184 -2.51 -4.76 -1.42
CA THR A 184 -2.33 -5.36 -2.75
C THR A 184 -3.17 -6.62 -2.92
N LEU A 185 -3.89 -6.72 -4.05
CA LEU A 185 -4.68 -7.91 -4.36
C LEU A 185 -3.82 -9.15 -4.59
N ASP A 186 -2.76 -8.99 -5.38
CA ASP A 186 -1.86 -10.08 -5.71
C ASP A 186 -1.30 -10.74 -4.43
N ASN A 187 -1.11 -9.97 -3.35
CA ASN A 187 -0.58 -10.50 -2.08
C ASN A 187 -1.65 -11.14 -1.20
N ARG A 188 -2.92 -10.75 -1.36
CA ARG A 188 -3.98 -11.03 -0.38
C ARG A 188 -4.12 -12.52 -0.06
N GLN A 189 -4.21 -13.36 -1.09
CA GLN A 189 -4.40 -14.81 -0.90
C GLN A 189 -3.26 -15.38 -0.04
N TYR A 190 -2.02 -15.07 -0.43
CA TYR A 190 -0.83 -15.49 0.29
C TYR A 190 -0.85 -15.01 1.76
N LEU A 191 -1.20 -13.75 1.99
CA LEU A 191 -1.24 -13.17 3.35
C LEU A 191 -2.34 -13.78 4.23
N VAL A 192 -3.46 -14.20 3.64
CA VAL A 192 -4.52 -14.94 4.35
C VAL A 192 -4.04 -16.35 4.69
N ASP A 193 -3.47 -17.07 3.72
CA ASP A 193 -2.97 -18.43 3.90
C ASP A 193 -1.87 -18.52 4.97
N ASN A 194 -1.10 -17.43 5.12
CA ASN A 194 -0.03 -17.32 6.12
C ASN A 194 -0.46 -16.57 7.41
N ASN A 195 -1.77 -16.39 7.63
CA ASN A 195 -2.35 -15.79 8.84
C ASN A 195 -1.89 -14.35 9.17
N VAL A 196 -1.35 -13.64 8.19
CA VAL A 196 -0.99 -12.21 8.28
C VAL A 196 -2.25 -11.37 8.27
N ILE A 197 -3.14 -11.65 7.32
CA ILE A 197 -4.48 -11.08 7.25
C ILE A 197 -5.44 -12.08 7.87
N ARG A 198 -6.22 -11.63 8.85
CA ARG A 198 -7.30 -12.40 9.46
C ARG A 198 -8.63 -11.73 9.17
N SER A 199 -9.55 -12.54 8.68
CA SER A 199 -10.95 -12.21 8.48
C SER A 199 -11.78 -13.41 8.92
N ASN A 200 -12.97 -13.17 9.45
CA ASN A 200 -13.97 -14.20 9.70
C ASN A 200 -14.71 -14.61 8.41
N ILE A 201 -14.38 -14.02 7.27
CA ILE A 201 -14.93 -14.34 5.95
C ILE A 201 -14.11 -15.48 5.33
N SER A 202 -14.71 -16.67 5.24
CA SER A 202 -14.11 -17.81 4.55
C SER A 202 -14.17 -17.60 3.03
N LEU A 203 -13.05 -17.84 2.33
CA LEU A 203 -13.00 -17.83 0.87
C LEU A 203 -13.93 -18.85 0.21
N ASN A 204 -14.27 -19.93 0.93
CA ASN A 204 -15.17 -20.98 0.45
C ASN A 204 -16.66 -20.63 0.59
N ASP A 205 -17.00 -19.53 1.25
CA ASP A 205 -18.38 -19.10 1.52
C ASP A 205 -19.01 -18.30 0.37
N SER A 206 -18.76 -18.75 -0.86
CA SER A 206 -19.36 -18.23 -2.10
C SER A 206 -20.91 -18.21 -2.12
N LYS A 207 -21.57 -18.85 -1.15
CA LYS A 207 -23.03 -18.89 -1.00
C LYS A 207 -23.62 -17.73 -0.17
N PHE A 208 -22.81 -16.89 0.47
CA PHE A 208 -23.28 -15.77 1.30
C PHE A 208 -23.56 -14.47 0.52
N ILE A 209 -23.37 -14.48 -0.80
CA ILE A 209 -23.30 -13.27 -1.66
C ILE A 209 -24.67 -12.58 -1.90
N TYR A 210 -25.79 -13.13 -1.42
CA TYR A 210 -27.13 -12.57 -1.70
C TYR A 210 -27.95 -12.10 -0.50
N SER A 211 -27.45 -12.22 0.74
CA SER A 211 -28.18 -11.75 1.92
C SER A 211 -27.55 -10.48 2.49
N ASN A 212 -28.31 -9.39 2.51
CA ASN A 212 -27.99 -8.10 3.17
C ASN A 212 -27.83 -8.19 4.70
N ASP A 213 -27.59 -9.39 5.24
CA ASP A 213 -27.53 -9.69 6.67
C ASP A 213 -26.16 -10.28 7.05
N ILE A 214 -25.06 -9.64 6.64
CA ILE A 214 -23.75 -9.93 7.24
C ILE A 214 -23.72 -9.27 8.62
N LYS A 215 -24.30 -9.95 9.60
CA LYS A 215 -24.12 -9.67 11.03
C LYS A 215 -23.05 -10.61 11.62
N THR A 216 -21.78 -10.35 11.33
CA THR A 216 -20.62 -10.98 12.03
C THR A 216 -19.38 -10.05 11.91
N SER A 217 -19.04 -9.10 12.79
CA SER A 217 -18.78 -9.08 14.25
C SER A 217 -17.32 -9.23 14.71
N GLU A 218 -16.32 -9.22 13.80
CA GLU A 218 -14.92 -8.91 14.12
C GLU A 218 -14.29 -8.08 12.99
N PRO A 219 -13.45 -7.07 13.28
CA PRO A 219 -12.82 -6.29 12.23
C PRO A 219 -11.81 -7.15 11.45
N ILE A 220 -11.63 -6.87 10.15
CA ILE A 220 -10.49 -7.44 9.41
C ILE A 220 -9.23 -6.81 9.99
N ILE A 221 -8.23 -7.65 10.27
CA ILE A 221 -6.98 -7.21 10.88
C ILE A 221 -5.80 -7.79 10.10
N ALA A 222 -4.79 -6.97 9.83
CA ALA A 222 -3.48 -7.40 9.36
C ALA A 222 -2.45 -7.19 10.45
N LYS A 223 -1.54 -8.14 10.64
CA LYS A 223 -0.46 -8.03 11.60
C LYS A 223 0.84 -8.58 11.05
N SER A 224 1.92 -7.87 11.36
CA SER A 224 3.29 -8.35 11.33
C SER A 224 3.86 -8.30 12.76
N GLU A 225 5.15 -8.58 12.91
CA GLU A 225 5.81 -8.47 14.23
C GLU A 225 5.89 -7.01 14.69
N LEU A 226 6.03 -6.07 13.75
CA LEU A 226 6.20 -4.66 14.04
C LEU A 226 4.89 -3.85 13.95
N PHE A 227 3.96 -4.22 13.07
CA PHE A 227 2.77 -3.42 12.81
C PHE A 227 1.46 -4.19 12.90
N GLY A 228 0.39 -3.46 13.22
CA GLY A 228 -0.98 -3.88 13.11
C GLY A 228 -1.80 -2.89 12.27
N PHE A 229 -2.77 -3.39 11.52
CA PHE A 229 -3.74 -2.58 10.78
C PHE A 229 -5.14 -3.14 10.98
N ILE A 230 -6.11 -2.25 11.19
CA ILE A 230 -7.52 -2.59 11.37
C ILE A 230 -8.31 -1.90 10.25
N TRP A 231 -9.06 -2.67 9.46
CA TRP A 231 -9.92 -2.09 8.43
C TRP A 231 -11.19 -1.48 9.07
N SER A 232 -11.48 -0.22 8.73
CA SER A 232 -12.75 0.43 9.05
C SER A 232 -13.82 0.04 8.03
N THR A 233 -14.91 -0.58 8.47
CA THR A 233 -16.04 -1.02 7.62
C THR A 233 -17.02 0.10 7.24
N ASP A 234 -16.67 1.37 7.48
CA ASP A 234 -17.60 2.50 7.39
C ASP A 234 -17.64 3.21 6.02
N SER A 235 -16.88 2.73 5.02
CA SER A 235 -16.83 3.39 3.71
C SER A 235 -17.88 2.85 2.74
N PHE A 236 -18.89 3.68 2.47
CA PHE A 236 -19.99 3.55 1.50
C PHE A 236 -19.59 3.09 0.07
N TRP A 237 -18.29 3.07 -0.24
CA TRP A 237 -17.72 2.82 -1.56
C TRP A 237 -17.44 1.33 -1.84
N GLU A 238 -17.70 0.42 -0.90
CA GLU A 238 -17.55 -1.05 -1.09
C GLU A 238 -18.50 -1.65 -2.16
N GLN A 239 -19.37 -0.84 -2.77
CA GLN A 239 -20.42 -1.27 -3.69
C GLN A 239 -20.08 -1.15 -5.18
N TYR A 240 -18.91 -0.60 -5.57
CA TYR A 240 -18.55 -0.51 -6.99
C TYR A 240 -17.56 -1.59 -7.44
N PRO A 241 -17.78 -2.19 -8.63
CA PRO A 241 -16.93 -3.27 -9.15
C PRO A 241 -15.50 -2.83 -9.53
N TRP A 242 -15.17 -1.53 -9.47
CA TRP A 242 -13.80 -1.01 -9.61
C TRP A 242 -13.09 -0.75 -8.26
N HIS A 243 -13.78 -0.89 -7.12
CA HIS A 243 -13.14 -1.00 -5.79
C HIS A 243 -12.57 -2.40 -5.54
N ILE A 244 -12.08 -3.04 -6.60
CA ILE A 244 -11.46 -4.37 -6.65
C ILE A 244 -10.38 -4.49 -5.56
N LEU A 245 -9.78 -3.37 -5.15
CA LEU A 245 -8.56 -3.29 -4.36
C LEU A 245 -8.80 -3.12 -2.85
N THR A 246 -10.05 -3.02 -2.39
CA THR A 246 -10.35 -2.89 -0.94
C THR A 246 -10.39 -4.27 -0.27
N PRO A 247 -9.69 -4.50 0.85
CA PRO A 247 -9.71 -5.79 1.56
C PRO A 247 -11.06 -6.19 2.16
N GLY A 248 -12.02 -5.26 2.25
CA GLY A 248 -13.43 -5.55 2.56
C GLY A 248 -14.31 -5.86 1.34
N ASN A 249 -13.78 -5.71 0.11
CA ASN A 249 -14.52 -6.04 -1.09
C ASN A 249 -14.41 -7.56 -1.36
N VAL A 250 -15.40 -8.30 -0.89
CA VAL A 250 -15.56 -9.76 -1.04
C VAL A 250 -15.91 -10.16 -2.48
N TYR A 251 -16.09 -9.20 -3.39
CA TYR A 251 -16.65 -9.45 -4.73
C TYR A 251 -15.62 -9.83 -5.80
N ASN A 252 -14.31 -9.94 -5.49
CA ASN A 252 -13.28 -10.29 -6.48
C ASN A 252 -12.12 -11.13 -5.91
N LEU A 253 -12.44 -12.33 -5.42
CA LEU A 253 -11.52 -13.47 -5.43
C LEU A 253 -12.15 -14.61 -6.23
#